data_AF-A0A0H5CJ64-F1
#
_entry.id   AF-A0A0H5CJ64-F1
#
_cell.length_a   1.000
_cell.length_b   1.000
_cell.length_c   1.000
_cell.angle_alpha   90.00
_cell.angle_beta   90.00
_cell.angle_gamma   90.00
#
_symmetry.space_group_name_H-M   'P 1'
#
loop_
_entity.id
_entity.type
_entity.pdbx_description
1 polymer ?
#
loop_
_entity_poly.entity_id
_entity_poly.type
_entity_poly.pdbx_seq_one_letter_code
_entity_poly.pdbx_strand_id
1 'polypeptide(L)'
;MGRSMLALATLSVVVATPDSALFPYLTAQPDGPRCDGLRSLSLWCVGGGSPAALTIARVATVFVLVLVVVGYRPRWTCVPHWYATVSIGVSVYLPNGGDRAAQVATLLLIPLCVGDHRRWHWKTPTAPLAPWSGGSAYAAHLVLRLQVAIIYGHAAVAKLTESIWRDGTAVHYAMQDAYFGAPEGFLRLVESVPGLVLALTWGAVVLEVVIAVAILGGPRTRTVALTCGIALHTAFAVAFGLISFGLVMISVLTIAHTRSR
;
A
#
# COMPACT_ATOMS: atom_id res chain seq x y z
N MET A 1 12.69 7.61 -3.06
CA MET A 1 12.36 6.99 -1.76
C MET A 1 10.93 6.49 -1.70
N GLY A 2 9.87 7.32 -1.57
CA GLY A 2 8.49 6.82 -1.43
C GLY A 2 8.01 5.88 -2.56
N ARG A 3 8.31 6.20 -3.82
CA ARG A 3 7.99 5.31 -4.96
C ARG A 3 8.75 3.98 -4.93
N SER A 4 10.03 3.99 -4.52
CA SER A 4 10.85 2.78 -4.42
C SER A 4 10.31 1.85 -3.34
N MET A 5 9.92 2.41 -2.19
CA MET A 5 9.34 1.65 -1.09
C MET A 5 7.96 1.09 -1.43
N LEU A 6 7.16 1.83 -2.21
CA LEU A 6 5.89 1.33 -2.73
C LEU A 6 6.09 0.11 -3.63
N ALA A 7 7.05 0.17 -4.55
CA ALA A 7 7.41 -0.95 -5.41
C ALA A 7 7.98 -2.13 -4.62
N LEU A 8 8.78 -1.85 -3.57
CA LEU A 8 9.33 -2.86 -2.68
C LEU A 8 8.24 -3.61 -1.91
N ALA A 9 7.17 -2.92 -1.50
CA ALA A 9 6.04 -3.52 -0.82
C ALA A 9 5.30 -4.53 -1.71
N THR A 10 5.08 -4.21 -2.99
CA THR A 10 4.51 -5.16 -3.95
C THR A 10 5.51 -6.27 -4.29
N LEU A 11 6.80 -5.95 -4.41
CA LEU A 11 7.85 -6.92 -4.70
C LEU A 11 7.97 -7.96 -3.60
N SER A 12 7.86 -7.57 -2.32
CA SER A 12 7.95 -8.52 -1.22
C SER A 12 6.81 -9.54 -1.26
N VAL A 13 5.59 -9.12 -1.61
CA VAL A 13 4.46 -10.04 -1.82
C VAL A 13 4.74 -11.00 -2.97
N VAL A 14 5.21 -10.50 -4.11
CA VAL A 14 5.47 -11.37 -5.27
C VAL A 14 6.61 -12.35 -4.99
N VAL A 15 7.69 -11.93 -4.35
CA VAL A 15 8.86 -12.79 -4.12
C VAL A 15 8.63 -13.78 -2.98
N ALA A 16 7.99 -13.36 -1.89
CA ALA A 16 7.82 -14.18 -0.69
C ALA A 16 6.60 -15.14 -0.76
N THR A 17 5.67 -14.91 -1.68
CA THR A 17 4.43 -15.70 -1.76
C THR A 17 4.43 -16.61 -3.00
N PRO A 18 4.33 -17.94 -2.83
CA PRO A 18 4.26 -18.88 -3.94
C PRO A 18 2.96 -18.72 -4.74
N ASP A 19 2.95 -19.15 -6.00
CA ASP A 19 1.78 -19.03 -6.88
C ASP A 19 0.54 -19.75 -6.32
N SER A 20 0.72 -20.88 -5.63
CA SER A 20 -0.35 -21.61 -4.95
C SER A 20 -1.02 -20.84 -3.81
N ALA A 21 -0.32 -19.88 -3.22
CA ALA A 21 -0.87 -19.01 -2.17
C ALA A 21 -1.43 -17.70 -2.75
N LEU A 22 -0.85 -17.18 -3.85
CA LEU A 22 -1.42 -16.03 -4.56
C LEU A 22 -2.72 -16.40 -5.28
N PHE A 23 -2.76 -17.59 -5.87
CA PHE A 23 -3.83 -18.13 -6.70
C PHE A 23 -4.21 -19.55 -6.24
N PRO A 24 -4.83 -19.68 -5.05
CA PRO A 24 -5.21 -20.98 -4.51
C PRO A 24 -6.21 -21.70 -5.41
N TYR A 25 -6.00 -23.00 -5.57
CA TYR A 25 -6.94 -23.89 -6.22
C TYR A 25 -8.22 -24.00 -5.38
N LEU A 26 -9.35 -23.61 -5.97
CA LEU A 26 -10.67 -23.77 -5.34
C LEU A 26 -11.46 -24.79 -6.15
N THR A 27 -12.27 -25.62 -5.48
CA THR A 27 -13.11 -26.62 -6.16
C THR A 27 -14.10 -26.01 -7.17
N ALA A 28 -14.47 -24.74 -6.98
CA ALA A 28 -15.28 -23.95 -7.92
C ALA A 28 -14.46 -23.25 -9.03
N GLN A 29 -13.12 -23.32 -8.97
CA GLN A 29 -12.20 -22.66 -9.90
C GLN A 29 -10.87 -23.44 -9.99
N PRO A 30 -10.84 -24.51 -10.80
CA PRO A 30 -9.73 -25.45 -10.85
C PRO A 30 -8.46 -24.89 -11.52
N ASP A 31 -8.54 -23.74 -12.21
CA ASP A 31 -7.45 -23.22 -13.06
C ASP A 31 -7.01 -21.81 -12.64
N GLY A 32 -6.07 -21.73 -11.69
CA GLY A 32 -5.21 -20.55 -11.49
C GLY A 32 -5.93 -19.20 -11.24
N PRO A 33 -5.35 -18.07 -11.70
CA PRO A 33 -5.87 -16.73 -11.39
C PRO A 33 -7.25 -16.47 -12.00
N ARG A 34 -8.05 -15.61 -11.35
CA ARG A 34 -9.38 -15.22 -11.86
C ARG A 34 -9.27 -14.29 -13.07
N CYS A 35 -9.67 -14.78 -14.24
CA CYS A 35 -9.52 -14.08 -15.52
C CYS A 35 -10.86 -13.64 -16.14
N ASP A 36 -11.83 -13.28 -15.31
CA ASP A 36 -13.16 -12.84 -15.71
C ASP A 36 -13.23 -11.33 -16.02
N GLY A 37 -14.02 -10.95 -17.04
CA GLY A 37 -14.28 -9.56 -17.40
C GLY A 37 -13.00 -8.73 -17.57
N LEU A 38 -12.89 -7.63 -16.82
CA LEU A 38 -11.72 -6.74 -16.83
C LEU A 38 -10.45 -7.38 -16.24
N ARG A 39 -10.55 -8.45 -15.45
CA ARG A 39 -9.37 -9.14 -14.89
C ARG A 39 -8.57 -9.91 -15.94
N SER A 40 -9.19 -10.24 -17.07
CA SER A 40 -8.50 -10.85 -18.22
C SER A 40 -7.34 -9.99 -18.75
N LEU A 41 -7.35 -8.67 -18.48
CA LEU A 41 -6.27 -7.75 -18.81
C LEU A 41 -5.05 -7.85 -17.88
N SER A 42 -5.17 -8.58 -16.77
CA SER A 42 -4.06 -8.82 -15.83
C SER A 42 -2.94 -9.61 -16.52
N LEU A 43 -1.69 -9.26 -16.20
CA LEU A 43 -0.52 -9.99 -16.68
C LEU A 43 -0.59 -11.50 -16.34
N TRP A 44 -1.23 -11.84 -15.21
CA TRP A 44 -1.38 -13.22 -14.73
C TRP A 44 -2.39 -14.05 -15.54
N CYS A 45 -3.19 -13.40 -16.38
CA CYS A 45 -4.18 -14.05 -17.24
C CYS A 45 -3.68 -14.28 -18.68
N VAL A 46 -2.54 -13.69 -19.04
CA VAL A 46 -1.91 -13.90 -20.34
C VAL A 46 -1.37 -15.33 -20.39
N GLY A 47 -1.79 -16.12 -21.39
CA GLY A 47 -1.31 -17.51 -21.55
C GLY A 47 -2.11 -18.57 -20.78
N GLY A 48 -3.35 -18.26 -20.40
CA GLY A 48 -4.37 -19.26 -20.02
C GLY A 48 -4.09 -20.02 -18.72
N GLY A 49 -3.35 -19.42 -17.78
CA GLY A 49 -3.06 -20.04 -16.48
C GLY A 49 -2.04 -21.19 -16.52
N SER A 50 -1.37 -21.44 -17.65
CA SER A 50 -0.32 -22.45 -17.73
C SER A 50 0.84 -22.15 -16.76
N PRO A 51 1.51 -23.16 -16.15
CA PRO A 51 2.60 -22.92 -15.20
C PRO A 51 3.76 -22.09 -15.78
N ALA A 52 4.05 -22.28 -17.07
CA ALA A 52 5.06 -21.49 -17.78
C ALA A 52 4.63 -20.02 -17.90
N ALA A 53 3.36 -19.74 -18.24
CA ALA A 53 2.85 -18.38 -18.33
C ALA A 53 2.85 -17.66 -16.97
N LEU A 54 2.48 -18.35 -15.89
CA LEU A 54 2.56 -17.80 -14.52
C LEU A 54 4.01 -17.47 -14.13
N THR A 55 4.96 -18.34 -14.47
CA THR A 55 6.39 -18.10 -14.25
C THR A 55 6.89 -16.87 -15.02
N ILE A 56 6.48 -16.73 -16.30
CA ILE A 56 6.83 -15.57 -17.12
C ILE A 56 6.24 -14.28 -16.54
N ALA A 57 4.96 -14.29 -16.16
CA ALA A 57 4.28 -13.15 -15.53
C ALA A 57 4.97 -12.73 -14.22
N ARG A 58 5.36 -13.70 -13.40
CA ARG A 58 6.12 -13.50 -12.17
C ARG A 58 7.47 -12.85 -12.42
N VAL A 59 8.28 -13.41 -13.33
CA VAL A 59 9.60 -12.88 -13.66
C VAL A 59 9.49 -11.46 -14.24
N ALA A 60 8.52 -11.22 -15.14
CA ALA A 60 8.28 -9.90 -15.70
C ALA A 60 7.87 -8.87 -14.63
N THR A 61 7.00 -9.27 -13.70
CA THR A 61 6.58 -8.43 -12.55
C THR A 61 7.76 -8.09 -11.66
N VAL A 62 8.55 -9.08 -11.26
CA VAL A 62 9.75 -8.89 -10.43
C VAL A 62 10.73 -7.96 -11.12
N PHE A 63 11.01 -8.18 -12.40
CA PHE A 63 11.92 -7.33 -13.18
C PHE A 63 11.48 -5.87 -13.20
N VAL A 64 10.20 -5.61 -13.49
CA VAL A 64 9.64 -4.25 -13.48
C VAL A 64 9.77 -3.61 -12.10
N LEU A 65 9.40 -4.32 -11.04
CA LEU A 65 9.45 -3.79 -9.68
C LEU A 65 10.88 -3.51 -9.22
N VAL A 66 11.84 -4.38 -9.54
CA VAL A 66 13.27 -4.16 -9.25
C VAL A 66 13.78 -2.88 -9.95
N LEU A 67 13.45 -2.67 -11.24
CA LEU A 67 13.82 -1.44 -11.94
C LEU A 67 13.28 -0.18 -11.25
N VAL A 68 12.06 -0.25 -10.72
CA VAL A 68 11.41 0.84 -9.99
C VAL A 68 12.06 1.08 -8.63
N VAL A 69 12.40 0.00 -7.91
CA VAL A 69 13.10 0.05 -6.61
C VAL A 69 14.47 0.72 -6.78
N VAL A 70 15.25 0.30 -7.78
CA VAL A 70 16.55 0.89 -8.12
C VAL A 70 16.39 2.33 -8.61
N GLY A 71 15.20 2.70 -9.11
CA GLY A 71 14.87 4.07 -9.50
C GLY A 71 15.22 4.41 -10.93
N TYR A 72 15.32 3.40 -11.79
CA TYR A 72 15.65 3.56 -13.20
C TYR A 72 14.52 4.29 -13.95
N ARG A 73 14.89 5.35 -14.66
CA ARG A 73 14.07 6.10 -15.64
C ARG A 73 12.59 6.22 -15.26
N PRO A 74 12.24 7.09 -14.29
CA PRO A 74 10.90 7.18 -13.72
C PRO A 74 9.78 7.32 -14.74
N ARG A 75 10.00 8.10 -15.81
CA ARG A 75 9.08 8.30 -16.94
C ARG A 75 8.69 7.02 -17.66
N TRP A 76 9.62 6.09 -17.85
CA TRP A 76 9.36 4.86 -18.58
C TRP A 76 8.87 3.74 -17.67
N THR A 77 9.25 3.78 -16.39
CA THR A 77 8.90 2.74 -15.43
C THR A 77 7.58 3.01 -14.69
N CYS A 78 6.95 4.19 -14.80
CA CYS A 78 5.74 4.49 -14.04
C CYS A 78 4.49 3.73 -14.51
N VAL A 79 4.29 3.60 -15.83
CA VAL A 79 3.17 2.83 -16.38
C VAL A 79 3.36 1.33 -16.13
N PRO A 80 4.55 0.73 -16.39
CA PRO A 80 4.82 -0.65 -16.00
C PRO A 80 4.63 -0.91 -14.51
N HIS A 81 5.05 0.02 -13.63
CA HIS A 81 4.86 -0.09 -12.19
C HIS A 81 3.38 -0.17 -11.80
N TRP A 82 2.57 0.72 -12.36
CA TRP A 82 1.12 0.71 -12.14
C TRP A 82 0.49 -0.58 -12.67
N TYR A 83 0.84 -0.99 -13.89
CA TYR A 83 0.28 -2.20 -14.50
C TYR A 83 0.63 -3.48 -13.72
N ALA A 84 1.86 -3.62 -13.27
CA ALA A 84 2.29 -4.73 -12.42
C ALA A 84 1.53 -4.77 -11.08
N THR A 85 1.36 -3.59 -10.45
CA THR A 85 0.64 -3.45 -9.18
C THR A 85 -0.85 -3.75 -9.31
N VAL A 86 -1.50 -3.28 -10.38
CA VAL A 86 -2.90 -3.60 -10.70
C VAL A 86 -3.04 -5.08 -10.98
N SER A 87 -2.19 -5.65 -11.84
CA SER A 87 -2.25 -7.07 -12.21
C SER A 87 -2.19 -7.96 -10.97
N ILE A 88 -1.29 -7.69 -10.02
CA ILE A 88 -1.27 -8.41 -8.74
C ILE A 88 -2.57 -8.19 -7.95
N GLY A 89 -2.93 -6.94 -7.66
CA GLY A 89 -4.05 -6.67 -6.75
C GLY A 89 -5.45 -7.03 -7.28
N VAL A 90 -5.61 -7.30 -8.58
CA VAL A 90 -6.86 -7.85 -9.14
C VAL A 90 -6.86 -9.38 -9.23
N SER A 91 -5.69 -10.01 -9.17
CA SER A 91 -5.53 -11.46 -9.35
C SER A 91 -5.34 -12.21 -8.03
N VAL A 92 -4.84 -11.56 -6.97
CA VAL A 92 -4.69 -12.20 -5.65
C VAL A 92 -6.03 -12.55 -5.01
N TYR A 93 -6.07 -13.69 -4.32
CA TYR A 93 -7.31 -14.20 -3.72
C TYR A 93 -7.82 -13.35 -2.55
N LEU A 94 -6.93 -12.94 -1.65
CA LEU A 94 -7.27 -12.15 -0.46
C LEU A 94 -6.61 -10.76 -0.51
N PRO A 95 -7.13 -9.82 -1.33
CA PRO A 95 -6.61 -8.48 -1.39
C PRO A 95 -6.87 -7.73 -0.08
N ASN A 96 -5.89 -6.96 0.38
CA ASN A 96 -6.04 -6.09 1.54
C ASN A 96 -6.19 -4.60 1.13
N GLY A 97 -6.48 -3.74 2.10
CA GLY A 97 -6.61 -2.30 1.87
C GLY A 97 -5.35 -1.63 1.31
N GLY A 98 -4.17 -2.17 1.62
CA GLY A 98 -2.87 -1.73 1.12
C GLY A 98 -2.73 -1.99 -0.38
N ASP A 99 -3.18 -3.14 -0.89
CA ASP A 99 -3.13 -3.43 -2.33
C ASP A 99 -3.96 -2.40 -3.12
N ARG A 100 -5.14 -2.05 -2.61
CA ARG A 100 -6.00 -1.01 -3.21
C ARG A 100 -5.35 0.37 -3.15
N ALA A 101 -4.74 0.71 -2.01
CA ALA A 101 -4.00 1.96 -1.86
C ALA A 101 -2.81 2.03 -2.83
N ALA A 102 -2.09 0.92 -3.04
CA ALA A 102 -0.97 0.84 -3.98
C ALA A 102 -1.42 1.03 -5.43
N GLN A 103 -2.54 0.41 -5.84
CA GLN A 103 -3.13 0.59 -7.17
C GLN A 103 -3.45 2.06 -7.46
N VAL A 104 -4.12 2.74 -6.52
CA VAL A 104 -4.46 4.15 -6.65
C VAL A 104 -3.21 5.03 -6.62
N ALA A 105 -2.28 4.78 -5.71
CA ALA A 105 -1.06 5.58 -5.59
C ALA A 105 -0.18 5.45 -6.84
N THR A 106 0.00 4.23 -7.38
CA THR A 106 0.80 4.03 -8.60
C THR A 106 0.16 4.67 -9.83
N LEU A 107 -1.18 4.68 -9.93
CA LEU A 107 -1.91 5.41 -10.96
C LEU A 107 -1.64 6.92 -10.85
N LEU A 108 -1.82 7.49 -9.65
CA LEU A 108 -1.62 8.91 -9.40
C LEU A 108 -0.15 9.34 -9.52
N LEU A 109 0.80 8.41 -9.48
CA LEU A 109 2.21 8.71 -9.76
C LEU A 109 2.52 8.87 -11.25
N ILE A 110 1.65 8.41 -12.16
CA ILE A 110 1.91 8.51 -13.61
C ILE A 110 2.08 9.97 -14.05
N PRO A 111 1.15 10.91 -13.75
CA PRO A 111 1.33 12.32 -14.13
C PRO A 111 2.60 12.96 -13.54
N LEU A 112 3.00 12.53 -12.33
CA LEU A 112 4.23 13.00 -11.68
C LEU A 112 5.49 12.50 -12.40
N CYS A 113 5.47 11.27 -12.90
CA CYS A 113 6.64 10.60 -13.45
C CYS A 113 6.81 10.83 -14.95
N VAL A 114 5.74 11.04 -15.72
CA VAL A 114 5.81 11.23 -17.18
C VAL A 114 6.66 12.46 -17.55
N GLY A 115 6.57 13.53 -16.74
CA GLY A 115 7.42 14.72 -16.89
C GLY A 115 8.86 14.55 -16.38
N ASP A 116 9.20 13.44 -15.73
CA ASP A 116 10.50 13.24 -15.08
C ASP A 116 11.53 12.63 -16.04
N HIS A 117 12.38 13.48 -16.62
CA HIS A 117 13.43 13.09 -17.56
C HIS A 117 14.69 12.49 -16.90
N ARG A 118 14.75 12.39 -15.57
CA ARG A 118 15.94 11.90 -14.86
C ARG A 118 16.23 10.44 -15.24
N ARG A 119 17.52 10.09 -15.32
CA ARG A 119 17.96 8.68 -15.45
C ARG A 119 17.69 7.89 -14.17
N TRP A 120 17.88 8.52 -13.02
CA TRP A 120 17.72 7.93 -11.71
C TRP A 120 16.91 8.89 -10.84
N HIS A 121 15.84 8.43 -10.18
CA HIS A 121 15.04 9.32 -9.32
C HIS A 121 15.80 9.83 -8.08
N TRP A 122 16.98 9.26 -7.80
CA TRP A 122 17.86 9.67 -6.71
C TRP A 122 18.61 10.96 -7.01
N LYS A 123 18.66 11.37 -8.29
CA LYS A 123 19.28 12.63 -8.69
C LYS A 123 18.32 13.79 -8.48
N THR A 124 18.87 14.95 -8.13
CA THR A 124 18.13 16.21 -8.08
C THR A 124 17.65 16.59 -9.48
N PRO A 125 16.40 17.08 -9.64
CA PRO A 125 15.95 17.64 -10.92
C PRO A 125 16.86 18.80 -11.35
N THR A 126 17.32 18.77 -12.59
CA THR A 126 18.21 19.80 -13.16
C THR A 126 17.46 20.87 -13.96
N ALA A 127 16.21 20.61 -14.34
CA ALA A 127 15.35 21.52 -15.08
C ALA A 127 13.94 21.51 -14.48
N PRO A 128 13.22 22.66 -14.53
CA PRO A 128 11.82 22.71 -14.16
C PRO A 128 10.98 21.86 -15.12
N LEU A 129 9.81 21.41 -14.64
CA LEU A 129 8.83 20.73 -15.48
C LEU A 129 8.20 21.71 -16.47
N ALA A 130 7.84 21.23 -17.67
CA ALA A 130 7.01 21.99 -18.59
C ALA A 130 5.67 22.37 -17.92
N PRO A 131 5.05 23.52 -18.23
CA PRO A 131 3.86 24.02 -17.51
C PRO A 131 2.72 23.00 -17.39
N TRP A 132 2.40 22.28 -18.47
CA TRP A 132 1.37 21.24 -18.44
C TRP A 132 1.77 20.07 -17.53
N SER A 133 3.00 19.55 -17.65
CA SER A 133 3.48 18.47 -16.79
C SER A 133 3.56 18.89 -15.32
N GLY A 134 3.91 20.14 -15.04
CA GLY A 134 3.91 20.71 -13.68
C GLY A 134 2.49 20.77 -13.11
N GLY A 135 1.54 21.31 -13.85
CA GLY A 135 0.13 21.40 -13.44
C GLY A 135 -0.51 20.03 -13.21
N SER A 136 -0.27 19.06 -14.09
CA SER A 136 -0.82 17.70 -13.94
C SER A 136 -0.18 16.94 -12.78
N ALA A 137 1.14 17.09 -12.58
CA ALA A 137 1.84 16.53 -11.43
C ALA A 137 1.34 17.15 -10.11
N TYR A 138 1.10 18.47 -10.07
CA TYR A 138 0.54 19.15 -8.92
C TYR A 138 -0.88 18.64 -8.59
N ALA A 139 -1.75 18.57 -9.59
CA ALA A 139 -3.12 18.09 -9.42
C ALA A 139 -3.16 16.64 -8.93
N ALA A 140 -2.38 15.74 -9.53
CA ALA A 140 -2.31 14.35 -9.10
C ALA A 140 -1.69 14.20 -7.70
N HIS A 141 -0.73 15.06 -7.32
CA HIS A 141 -0.20 15.09 -5.96
C HIS A 141 -1.24 15.55 -4.94
N LEU A 142 -2.05 16.55 -5.27
CA LEU A 142 -3.16 17.02 -4.43
C LEU A 142 -4.21 15.92 -4.25
N VAL A 143 -4.61 15.26 -5.34
CA VAL A 143 -5.53 14.11 -5.29
C VAL A 143 -4.96 12.99 -4.44
N LEU A 144 -3.66 12.70 -4.54
CA LEU A 144 -3.00 11.70 -3.70
C LEU A 144 -3.10 12.07 -2.22
N ARG A 145 -2.84 13.33 -1.85
CA ARG A 145 -3.00 13.79 -0.45
C ARG A 145 -4.45 13.67 0.02
N LEU A 146 -5.41 14.04 -0.82
CA LEU A 146 -6.84 13.91 -0.50
C LEU A 146 -7.23 12.44 -0.32
N GLN A 147 -6.76 11.55 -1.19
CA GLN A 147 -6.98 10.11 -1.06
C GLN A 147 -6.43 9.57 0.26
N VAL A 148 -5.25 10.01 0.70
CA VAL A 148 -4.72 9.65 2.02
C VAL A 148 -5.67 10.11 3.12
N ALA A 149 -6.09 11.37 3.10
CA ALA A 149 -7.02 11.89 4.09
C ALA A 149 -8.34 11.09 4.14
N ILE A 150 -8.89 10.75 2.97
CA ILE A 150 -10.12 9.94 2.85
C ILE A 150 -9.89 8.53 3.42
N ILE A 151 -8.78 7.86 3.09
CA ILE A 151 -8.49 6.50 3.58
C ILE A 151 -8.48 6.48 5.10
N TYR A 152 -7.72 7.38 5.74
CA TYR A 152 -7.61 7.41 7.20
C TYR A 152 -8.89 7.93 7.88
N GLY A 153 -9.55 8.93 7.29
CA GLY A 153 -10.82 9.45 7.82
C GLY A 153 -11.93 8.41 7.77
N HIS A 154 -12.05 7.70 6.64
CA HIS A 154 -13.01 6.61 6.50
C HIS A 154 -12.69 5.45 7.44
N ALA A 155 -11.40 5.08 7.60
CA ALA A 155 -11.00 4.03 8.54
C ALA A 155 -11.40 4.37 9.99
N ALA A 156 -11.22 5.62 10.41
CA ALA A 156 -11.62 6.06 11.75
C ALA A 156 -13.15 6.02 11.93
N VAL A 157 -13.90 6.55 10.96
CA VAL A 157 -15.38 6.53 11.00
C VAL A 157 -15.91 5.10 11.02
N ALA A 158 -15.39 4.22 10.18
CA ALA A 158 -15.79 2.81 10.12
C ALA A 158 -15.51 2.07 11.43
N LYS A 159 -14.45 2.43 12.17
CA LYS A 159 -14.23 1.90 13.52
C LYS A 159 -15.28 2.40 14.49
N LEU A 160 -15.60 3.69 14.46
CA LEU A 160 -16.58 4.28 15.37
C LEU A 160 -18.02 3.76 15.17
N THR A 161 -18.36 3.23 14.00
CA THR A 161 -19.68 2.60 13.78
C THR A 161 -19.81 1.25 14.49
N GLU A 162 -18.70 0.53 14.66
CA GLU A 162 -18.67 -0.80 15.28
C GLU A 162 -18.63 -0.72 16.82
N SER A 163 -19.38 -1.58 17.52
CA SER A 163 -19.45 -1.56 18.99
C SER A 163 -18.11 -1.94 19.64
N ILE A 164 -17.45 -2.99 19.14
CA ILE A 164 -16.18 -3.49 19.71
C ILE A 164 -15.07 -2.43 19.76
N TRP A 165 -15.09 -1.46 18.85
CA TRP A 165 -14.15 -0.34 18.85
C TRP A 165 -14.53 0.72 19.86
N ARG A 166 -15.83 1.04 19.99
CA ARG A 166 -16.36 1.97 20.99
C ARG A 166 -16.20 1.45 22.42
N ASP A 167 -16.37 0.15 22.60
CA ASP A 167 -16.20 -0.54 23.88
C ASP A 167 -14.71 -0.71 24.25
N GLY A 168 -13.79 -0.41 23.33
CA GLY A 168 -12.35 -0.44 23.60
C GLY A 168 -11.72 -1.83 23.57
N THR A 169 -12.41 -2.82 23.00
CA THR A 169 -12.01 -4.24 23.03
C THR A 169 -11.53 -4.76 21.67
N ALA A 170 -11.67 -3.99 20.59
CA ALA A 170 -11.38 -4.44 19.23
C ALA A 170 -9.96 -5.01 19.05
N VAL A 171 -8.94 -4.40 19.68
CA VAL A 171 -7.56 -4.89 19.55
C VAL A 171 -7.40 -6.28 20.16
N HIS A 172 -8.09 -6.62 21.25
CA HIS A 172 -8.05 -7.96 21.84
C HIS A 172 -8.61 -9.02 20.88
N TYR A 173 -9.73 -8.72 20.21
CA TYR A 173 -10.29 -9.62 19.19
C TYR A 173 -9.41 -9.75 17.96
N ALA A 174 -8.87 -8.63 17.44
CA ALA A 174 -7.97 -8.64 16.28
C ALA A 174 -6.71 -9.47 16.55
N MET A 175 -6.22 -9.40 17.77
CA MET A 175 -5.07 -10.15 18.26
C MET A 175 -5.28 -11.67 18.30
N GLN A 176 -6.53 -12.13 18.41
CA GLN A 176 -6.89 -13.55 18.42
C GLN A 176 -7.36 -14.05 17.05
N ASP A 177 -7.28 -13.22 16.01
CA ASP A 177 -7.70 -13.62 14.66
C ASP A 177 -6.90 -14.83 14.17
N ALA A 178 -7.60 -15.78 13.54
CA ALA A 178 -6.99 -17.04 13.11
C ALA A 178 -5.91 -16.87 12.02
N TYR A 179 -5.96 -15.78 11.25
CA TYR A 179 -5.06 -15.52 10.13
C TYR A 179 -4.05 -14.42 10.43
N PHE A 180 -4.47 -13.39 11.17
CA PHE A 180 -3.66 -12.19 11.45
C PHE A 180 -3.39 -11.96 12.93
N GLY A 181 -3.73 -12.90 13.81
CA GLY A 181 -3.52 -12.79 15.24
C GLY A 181 -2.05 -12.59 15.62
N ALA A 182 -1.84 -12.01 16.78
CA ALA A 182 -0.49 -11.74 17.26
C ALA A 182 0.16 -13.01 17.85
N PRO A 183 1.50 -13.10 17.86
CA PRO A 183 2.18 -14.21 18.53
C PRO A 183 1.79 -14.31 20.01
N GLU A 184 1.60 -15.51 20.54
CA GLU A 184 1.12 -15.71 21.92
C GLU A 184 1.91 -14.94 22.98
N GLY A 185 3.23 -14.82 22.81
CA GLY A 185 4.07 -14.05 23.73
C GLY A 185 3.72 -12.56 23.75
N PHE A 186 3.38 -11.99 22.60
CA PHE A 186 2.93 -10.61 22.48
C PHE A 186 1.53 -10.42 23.05
N LEU A 187 0.63 -11.39 22.81
CA LEU A 187 -0.71 -11.41 23.42
C LEU A 187 -0.64 -11.35 24.94
N ARG A 188 0.12 -12.27 25.55
CA ARG A 188 0.30 -12.31 27.01
C ARG A 188 0.89 -11.01 27.56
N LEU A 189 1.86 -10.42 26.85
CA LEU A 189 2.42 -9.13 27.24
C LEU A 189 1.36 -8.03 27.24
N VAL A 190 0.54 -7.94 26.19
CA VAL A 190 -0.50 -6.91 26.06
C VAL A 190 -1.57 -7.08 27.14
N GLU A 191 -1.98 -8.32 27.41
CA GLU A 191 -2.98 -8.65 28.43
C GLU A 191 -2.45 -8.45 29.87
N SER A 192 -1.13 -8.55 30.08
CA SER A 192 -0.52 -8.32 31.40
C SER A 192 -0.52 -6.86 31.85
N VAL A 193 -0.76 -5.90 30.95
CA VAL A 193 -0.74 -4.46 31.25
C VAL A 193 -2.17 -3.91 31.32
N PRO A 194 -2.67 -3.54 32.52
CA PRO A 194 -4.02 -3.01 32.68
C PRO A 194 -4.27 -1.79 31.78
N GLY A 195 -5.36 -1.83 31.03
CA GLY A 195 -5.79 -0.73 30.15
C GLY A 195 -5.01 -0.60 28.84
N LEU A 196 -3.99 -1.42 28.57
CA LEU A 196 -3.23 -1.33 27.31
C LEU A 196 -4.08 -1.66 26.09
N VAL A 197 -4.95 -2.67 26.16
CA VAL A 197 -5.90 -2.99 25.06
C VAL A 197 -6.80 -1.80 24.74
N LEU A 198 -7.33 -1.14 25.78
CA LEU A 198 -8.16 0.07 25.63
C LEU A 198 -7.36 1.19 24.96
N ALA A 199 -6.15 1.44 25.43
CA ALA A 199 -5.26 2.46 24.90
C ALA A 199 -4.86 2.20 23.44
N LEU A 200 -4.59 0.95 23.06
CA LEU A 200 -4.28 0.58 21.68
C LEU A 200 -5.51 0.72 20.77
N THR A 201 -6.69 0.31 21.25
CA THR A 201 -7.94 0.40 20.50
C THR A 201 -8.29 1.85 20.17
N TRP A 202 -8.34 2.72 21.17
CA TRP A 202 -8.60 4.15 20.96
C TRP A 202 -7.42 4.87 20.32
N GLY A 203 -6.18 4.48 20.62
CA GLY A 203 -4.97 5.04 20.04
C GLY A 203 -4.93 4.90 18.52
N ALA A 204 -5.34 3.75 17.99
CA ALA A 204 -5.48 3.57 16.54
C ALA A 204 -6.45 4.58 15.93
N VAL A 205 -7.65 4.74 16.50
CA VAL A 205 -8.66 5.70 16.03
C VAL A 205 -8.13 7.14 16.08
N VAL A 206 -7.53 7.54 17.20
CA VAL A 206 -6.95 8.89 17.37
C VAL A 206 -5.86 9.15 16.34
N LEU A 207 -4.93 8.20 16.15
CA LEU A 207 -3.86 8.34 15.16
C LEU A 207 -4.42 8.46 13.74
N GLU A 208 -5.45 7.69 13.39
CA GLU A 208 -6.11 7.78 12.08
C GLU A 208 -6.74 9.15 11.85
N VAL A 209 -7.46 9.71 12.84
CA VAL A 209 -8.02 11.07 12.76
C VAL A 209 -6.92 12.12 12.63
N VAL A 210 -5.85 12.01 13.43
CA VAL A 210 -4.70 12.92 13.36
C VAL A 210 -4.07 12.88 11.97
N ILE A 211 -3.84 11.69 11.40
CA ILE A 211 -3.26 11.55 10.06
C ILE A 211 -4.19 12.18 9.01
N ALA A 212 -5.50 11.89 9.07
CA ALA A 212 -6.49 12.37 8.11
C ALA A 212 -6.54 13.90 8.03
N VAL A 213 -6.48 14.58 9.18
CA VAL A 213 -6.51 16.04 9.24
C VAL A 213 -5.14 16.65 8.95
N ALA A 214 -4.08 16.14 9.59
CA ALA A 214 -2.77 16.77 9.56
C ALA A 214 -2.09 16.67 8.17
N ILE A 215 -2.42 15.66 7.36
CA ILE A 215 -1.86 15.49 6.01
C ILE A 215 -2.29 16.59 5.03
N LEU A 216 -3.45 17.20 5.26
CA LEU A 216 -3.98 18.30 4.44
C LEU A 216 -3.41 19.67 4.84
N GLY A 217 -2.80 19.77 6.02
CA GLY A 217 -2.25 21.02 6.53
C GLY A 217 -0.88 21.38 5.95
N GLY A 218 -0.17 22.28 6.65
CA GLY A 218 1.15 22.77 6.26
C GLY A 218 2.29 21.75 6.45
N PRO A 219 3.54 22.11 6.08
CA PRO A 219 4.68 21.18 6.16
C PRO A 219 4.88 20.55 7.55
N ARG A 220 4.69 21.32 8.63
CA ARG A 220 4.86 20.84 10.01
C ARG A 220 3.80 19.79 10.37
N THR A 221 2.52 20.04 10.06
CA THR A 221 1.44 19.08 10.33
C THR A 221 1.58 17.83 9.47
N ARG A 222 2.07 17.96 8.23
CA ARG A 222 2.39 16.79 7.40
C ARG A 222 3.53 15.95 7.97
N THR A 223 4.48 16.52 8.71
CA THR A 223 5.48 15.75 9.45
C THR A 223 4.83 14.96 10.59
N VAL A 224 3.86 15.56 11.29
CA VAL A 224 3.07 14.86 12.33
C VAL A 224 2.32 13.69 11.71
N ALA A 225 1.59 13.90 10.60
CA ALA A 225 0.89 12.83 9.89
C ALA A 225 1.82 11.68 9.48
N LEU A 226 3.00 12.00 8.93
CA LEU A 226 3.99 10.99 8.56
C LEU A 226 4.50 10.21 9.77
N THR A 227 4.82 10.89 10.86
CA THR A 227 5.36 10.27 12.09
C THR A 227 4.32 9.36 12.74
N CYS A 228 3.08 9.84 12.90
CA CYS A 228 1.95 9.05 13.40
C CYS A 228 1.69 7.83 12.52
N GLY A 229 1.72 8.00 11.20
CA GLY A 229 1.52 6.90 10.27
C GLY A 229 2.66 5.87 10.29
N ILE A 230 3.92 6.29 10.40
CA ILE A 230 5.05 5.36 10.59
C ILE A 230 4.84 4.56 11.88
N ALA A 231 4.51 5.22 13.00
CA ALA A 231 4.29 4.55 14.27
C ALA A 231 3.14 3.53 14.19
N LEU A 232 1.99 3.94 13.65
CA LEU A 232 0.79 3.09 13.50
C LEU A 232 1.08 1.85 12.64
N HIS A 233 1.66 2.05 11.46
CA HIS A 233 1.89 0.96 10.51
C HIS A 233 3.05 0.04 10.91
N THR A 234 4.04 0.57 11.63
CA THR A 234 5.08 -0.28 12.25
C THR A 234 4.46 -1.13 13.35
N ALA A 235 3.57 -0.57 14.18
CA ALA A 235 2.87 -1.34 15.20
C ALA A 235 2.03 -2.47 14.57
N PHE A 236 1.30 -2.21 13.49
CA PHE A 236 0.54 -3.26 12.80
C PHE A 236 1.42 -4.30 12.10
N ALA A 237 2.53 -3.89 11.50
CA ALA A 237 3.48 -4.82 10.89
C ALA A 237 4.07 -5.78 11.93
N VAL A 238 4.38 -5.29 13.14
CA VAL A 238 4.94 -6.10 14.22
C VAL A 238 3.87 -6.95 14.92
N ALA A 239 2.71 -6.37 15.22
CA ALA A 239 1.65 -7.05 15.97
C ALA A 239 0.89 -8.08 15.14
N PHE A 240 0.60 -7.78 13.87
CA PHE A 240 -0.30 -8.57 13.02
C PHE A 240 0.38 -9.15 11.77
N GLY A 241 1.71 -9.00 11.64
CA GLY A 241 2.46 -9.49 10.48
C GLY A 241 2.16 -8.78 9.15
N LEU A 242 1.46 -7.64 9.20
CA LEU A 242 0.98 -6.88 8.03
C LEU A 242 2.08 -6.01 7.39
N ILE A 243 3.21 -6.64 7.03
CA ILE A 243 4.42 -5.94 6.57
C ILE A 243 4.19 -5.21 5.24
N SER A 244 3.65 -5.89 4.22
CA SER A 244 3.41 -5.27 2.90
C SER A 244 2.41 -4.11 3.00
N PHE A 245 1.32 -4.31 3.73
CA PHE A 245 0.35 -3.26 4.03
C PHE A 245 1.01 -2.04 4.68
N GLY A 246 1.78 -2.24 5.74
CA GLY A 246 2.47 -1.16 6.43
C GLY A 246 3.44 -0.40 5.52
N LEU A 247 4.24 -1.13 4.73
CA LEU A 247 5.16 -0.53 3.76
C LEU A 247 4.43 0.31 2.70
N VAL A 248 3.29 -0.15 2.18
CA VAL A 248 2.47 0.63 1.25
C VAL A 248 2.02 1.93 1.93
N MET A 249 1.41 1.84 3.11
CA MET A 249 0.82 3.01 3.76
C MET A 249 1.86 4.05 4.15
N ILE A 250 3.02 3.62 4.64
CA ILE A 250 4.17 4.50 4.91
C ILE A 250 4.67 5.13 3.59
N SER A 251 4.68 4.38 2.49
CA SER A 251 5.12 4.88 1.18
C SER A 251 4.21 5.99 0.66
N VAL A 252 2.90 5.77 0.72
CA VAL A 252 1.91 6.76 0.28
C VAL A 252 1.98 8.02 1.16
N LEU A 253 2.12 7.87 2.48
CA LEU A 253 2.33 9.00 3.39
C LEU A 253 3.62 9.76 3.08
N THR A 254 4.71 9.05 2.80
CA THR A 254 5.99 9.66 2.42
C THR A 254 5.85 10.48 1.14
N ILE A 255 5.11 9.97 0.14
CA ILE A 255 4.82 10.70 -1.10
C ILE A 255 3.95 11.93 -0.79
N ALA A 256 2.86 11.76 -0.04
CA ALA A 256 1.95 12.83 0.34
C ALA A 256 2.62 13.96 1.16
N HIS A 257 3.59 13.59 2.00
CA HIS A 257 4.36 14.51 2.83
C HIS A 257 5.21 15.50 2.01
N THR A 258 5.78 15.04 0.89
CA THR A 258 6.67 15.85 0.04
C THR A 258 5.98 17.14 -0.43
N ARG A 259 6.78 18.19 -0.66
CA ARG A 259 6.26 19.42 -1.26
C ARG A 259 6.03 19.19 -2.76
N SER A 260 4.85 19.58 -3.23
CA SER A 260 4.60 19.71 -4.67
C SER A 260 5.46 20.89 -5.15
N ARG A 261 6.46 20.60 -5.97
CA ARG A 261 7.28 21.63 -6.63
C ARG A 261 6.61 22.02 -7.94
#